data_AF-C7HTK0-F1
#
_entry.id   AF-C7HTK0-F1
#
_cell.length_a   1.000
_cell.length_b   1.000
_cell.length_c   1.000
_cell.angle_alpha   90.00
_cell.angle_beta   90.00
_cell.angle_gamma   90.00
#
_symmetry.space_group_name_H-M   'P 1'
#
loop_
_entity.id
_entity.type
_entity.pdbx_description
1 polymer ?
#
loop_
_entity_poly.entity_id
_entity_poly.type
_entity_poly.pdbx_seq_one_letter_code
_entity_poly.pdbx_strand_id
1 'polypeptide(L)'
;MNLPLDLAGSRTKNRFRVELLWGVGKLIDAYKLYDDYTIVFDFKCDIELHRDNGLDFYQVKTINRGNHSSKTLTKRKGNSRSILGTLYALYNPNHNIKLAVVCNKHLKIDSKEDLRQEVCLGELDKTVIDFIEDKLQEELKLSEVILDNVFYVCESMDLTNPHYALLGKLIEAFQEIKNEEPNNPNALFRLVSDTAQKKASYEMAITNYNDVLELKGISKNEFNKMLESHRKKSITGIEQVKDYIKTLFPSERRLYNQALTNLLEIDQSHELNVLKISIFEYIEGNIDKIRNENDLFNILNNVFDSEFPIEYTKYMKKVFYLMVFYLYTEGGDI
;
A
#
# COMPACT_ATOMS: atom_id res chain seq x y z
N MET A 1 16.24 9.94 45.52
CA MET A 1 16.41 8.52 45.16
C MET A 1 16.71 8.48 43.66
N ASN A 2 17.96 8.20 43.26
CA ASN A 2 18.32 8.12 41.83
C ASN A 2 18.03 6.70 41.34
N LEU A 3 16.88 6.52 40.68
CA LEU A 3 16.57 5.27 40.00
C LEU A 3 17.47 5.15 38.77
N PRO A 4 18.13 3.99 38.53
CA PRO A 4 18.89 3.78 37.31
C PRO A 4 17.96 3.84 36.09
N LEU A 5 18.28 4.69 35.13
CA LEU A 5 17.55 4.82 33.86
C LEU A 5 17.93 3.69 32.92
N ASP A 6 17.16 2.60 32.91
CA ASP A 6 17.21 1.64 31.79
C ASP A 6 16.28 2.09 30.66
N LEU A 7 16.89 2.63 29.60
CA LEU A 7 16.21 3.07 28.39
C LEU A 7 16.54 2.20 27.18
N ALA A 8 17.30 1.10 27.35
CA ALA A 8 17.80 0.32 26.22
C ALA A 8 16.64 -0.31 25.44
N GLY A 9 15.72 -0.97 26.13
CA GLY A 9 14.55 -1.61 25.51
C GLY A 9 13.62 -0.62 24.80
N SER A 10 13.30 0.50 25.42
CA SER A 10 12.42 1.52 24.82
C SER A 10 13.06 2.20 23.61
N ARG A 11 14.37 2.42 23.62
CA ARG A 11 15.12 2.94 22.46
C ARG A 11 15.10 1.98 21.28
N THR A 12 15.30 0.68 21.51
CA THR A 12 15.27 -0.33 20.43
C THR A 12 13.88 -0.41 19.80
N LYS A 13 12.82 -0.48 20.62
CA LYS A 13 11.44 -0.51 20.12
C LYS A 13 11.09 0.74 19.29
N ASN A 14 11.55 1.90 19.71
CA ASN A 14 11.31 3.14 18.95
C ASN A 14 12.05 3.17 17.62
N ARG A 15 13.28 2.66 17.54
CA ARG A 15 14.03 2.58 16.28
C ARG A 15 13.36 1.64 15.29
N PHE A 16 12.99 0.45 15.76
CA PHE A 16 12.26 -0.53 14.95
C PHE A 16 10.93 0.05 14.43
N ARG A 17 10.18 0.76 15.29
CA ARG A 17 8.95 1.45 14.87
C ARG A 17 9.21 2.48 13.77
N VAL A 18 10.30 3.24 13.84
CA VAL A 18 10.63 4.23 12.80
C VAL A 18 11.07 3.54 11.50
N GLU A 19 11.92 2.52 11.58
CA GLU A 19 12.34 1.66 10.45
C GLU A 19 11.09 1.12 9.71
N LEU A 20 10.17 0.52 10.45
CA LEU A 20 8.94 -0.05 9.92
C LEU A 20 8.04 0.98 9.23
N LEU A 21 7.74 2.10 9.92
CA LEU A 21 6.85 3.14 9.39
C LEU A 21 7.48 3.87 8.21
N TRP A 22 8.81 4.01 8.19
CA TRP A 22 9.51 4.52 7.02
C TRP A 22 9.35 3.57 5.82
N GLY A 23 9.44 2.26 6.03
CA GLY A 23 9.16 1.24 5.01
C GLY A 23 7.74 1.32 4.46
N VAL A 24 6.73 1.54 5.31
CA VAL A 24 5.36 1.82 4.85
C VAL A 24 5.29 3.13 4.06
N GLY A 25 6.03 4.15 4.47
CA GLY A 25 6.18 5.39 3.70
C GLY A 25 6.72 5.14 2.28
N LYS A 26 7.69 4.23 2.13
CA LYS A 26 8.22 3.80 0.82
C LYS A 26 7.26 2.94 0.02
N LEU A 27 6.47 2.09 0.67
CA LEU A 27 5.38 1.37 0.03
C LEU A 27 4.42 2.33 -0.68
N ILE A 28 4.11 3.46 -0.05
CA ILE A 28 3.24 4.50 -0.62
C ILE A 28 3.94 5.23 -1.78
N ASP A 29 5.18 5.69 -1.59
CA ASP A 29 5.93 6.44 -2.62
C ASP A 29 6.12 5.62 -3.90
N ALA A 30 6.45 4.34 -3.74
CA ALA A 30 6.71 3.44 -4.86
C ALA A 30 5.48 3.22 -5.75
N TYR A 31 4.26 3.43 -5.25
CA TYR A 31 3.02 3.14 -5.97
C TYR A 31 2.92 3.84 -7.32
N LYS A 32 3.33 5.11 -7.35
CA LYS A 32 3.29 5.96 -8.56
C LYS A 32 4.56 5.89 -9.41
N LEU A 33 5.66 5.44 -8.82
CA LEU A 33 6.98 5.46 -9.46
C LEU A 33 7.25 4.20 -10.28
N TYR A 34 6.64 3.07 -9.91
CA TYR A 34 6.93 1.78 -10.51
C TYR A 34 5.65 1.05 -10.92
N ASP A 35 5.70 0.37 -12.06
CA ASP A 35 4.59 -0.44 -12.57
C ASP A 35 4.32 -1.64 -11.67
N ASP A 36 5.38 -2.34 -11.25
CA ASP A 36 5.34 -3.37 -10.22
C ASP A 36 6.51 -3.23 -9.24
N TYR A 37 6.27 -3.60 -7.99
CA TYR A 37 7.27 -3.61 -6.93
C TYR A 37 6.80 -4.40 -5.71
N THR A 38 7.77 -4.77 -4.87
CA THR A 38 7.53 -5.31 -3.53
C THR A 38 8.43 -4.61 -2.52
N ILE A 39 7.87 -4.14 -1.41
CA ILE A 39 8.66 -3.68 -0.26
C ILE A 39 8.84 -4.85 0.70
N VAL A 40 10.09 -5.24 0.95
CA VAL A 40 10.46 -6.31 1.89
C VAL A 40 10.94 -5.70 3.21
N PHE A 41 10.44 -6.26 4.32
CA PHE A 41 10.73 -5.78 5.67
C PHE A 41 11.64 -6.75 6.43
N ASP A 42 12.74 -6.23 6.98
CA ASP A 42 13.64 -6.93 7.91
C ASP A 42 14.12 -8.31 7.39
N PHE A 43 14.84 -8.32 6.25
CA PHE A 43 15.40 -9.54 5.65
C PHE A 43 16.93 -9.53 5.55
N LYS A 44 17.51 -8.83 4.57
CA LYS A 44 18.94 -8.56 4.42
C LYS A 44 19.32 -7.21 5.01
N CYS A 45 18.44 -6.23 4.94
CA CYS A 45 18.56 -4.97 5.67
C CYS A 45 17.20 -4.51 6.23
N ASP A 46 17.15 -3.28 6.76
CA ASP A 46 15.95 -2.77 7.45
C ASP A 46 14.74 -2.77 6.49
N ILE A 47 14.89 -2.19 5.30
CA ILE A 47 13.86 -2.14 4.24
C ILE A 47 14.48 -2.38 2.86
N GLU A 48 13.80 -3.13 2.00
CA GLU A 48 14.24 -3.41 0.62
C GLU A 48 13.11 -3.09 -0.36
N LEU A 49 13.44 -2.47 -1.49
CA LEU A 49 12.51 -2.25 -2.61
C LEU A 49 12.95 -3.13 -3.77
N HIS A 50 12.12 -4.12 -4.09
CA HIS A 50 12.36 -5.08 -5.16
C HIS A 50 11.52 -4.70 -6.38
N ARG A 51 12.18 -4.54 -7.52
CA ARG A 51 11.59 -4.18 -8.82
C ARG A 51 12.11 -5.14 -9.88
N ASP A 52 11.43 -5.26 -11.01
CA ASP A 52 11.86 -6.13 -12.12
C ASP A 52 13.29 -5.85 -12.57
N ASN A 53 13.69 -4.57 -12.53
CA ASN A 53 14.98 -4.10 -13.04
C ASN A 53 15.98 -3.72 -11.94
N GLY A 54 15.77 -4.08 -10.67
CA GLY A 54 16.75 -3.78 -9.63
C GLY A 54 16.26 -3.90 -8.18
N LEU A 55 17.23 -3.78 -7.27
CA LEU A 55 17.02 -3.86 -5.82
C LEU A 55 17.56 -2.60 -5.16
N ASP A 56 16.78 -2.02 -4.26
CA ASP A 56 17.27 -0.94 -3.40
C ASP A 56 17.26 -1.41 -1.95
N PHE A 57 18.42 -1.32 -1.29
CA PHE A 57 18.59 -1.69 0.11
C PHE A 57 18.71 -0.42 0.95
N TYR A 58 17.85 -0.29 1.95
CA TYR A 58 17.77 0.87 2.82
C TYR A 58 18.08 0.48 4.26
N GLN A 59 19.13 1.09 4.80
CA GLN A 59 19.48 1.01 6.21
C GLN A 59 19.07 2.30 6.90
N VAL A 60 17.99 2.28 7.69
CA VAL A 60 17.45 3.44 8.39
C VAL A 60 18.18 3.65 9.71
N LYS A 61 18.81 4.81 9.90
CA LYS A 61 19.68 5.11 11.05
C LYS A 61 19.39 6.50 11.59
N THR A 62 18.38 6.58 12.43
CA THR A 62 17.93 7.83 13.07
C THR A 62 18.80 8.22 14.27
N ILE A 63 19.02 9.52 14.45
CA ILE A 63 19.78 10.10 15.56
C ILE A 63 19.07 11.32 16.17
N ASN A 64 19.16 11.43 17.50
CA ASN A 64 18.55 12.55 18.24
C ASN A 64 19.50 13.76 18.37
N ARG A 65 20.82 13.54 18.29
CA ARG A 65 21.85 14.57 18.46
C ARG A 65 23.03 14.29 17.54
N GLY A 66 23.61 15.35 17.00
CA GLY A 66 24.72 15.27 16.04
C GLY A 66 24.27 14.81 14.66
N ASN A 67 25.24 14.39 13.87
CA ASN A 67 25.08 14.00 12.46
C ASN A 67 25.92 12.75 12.22
N HIS A 68 25.53 11.95 11.24
CA HIS A 68 26.44 10.95 10.70
C HIS A 68 27.51 11.62 9.84
N SER A 69 28.72 11.10 9.89
CA SER A 69 29.83 11.39 8.97
C SER A 69 30.42 10.10 8.43
N SER A 70 31.28 10.19 7.41
CA SER A 70 32.04 9.05 6.87
C SER A 70 32.65 8.19 7.98
N LYS A 71 33.31 8.83 8.97
CA LYS A 71 33.89 8.16 10.15
C LYS A 71 32.86 7.40 10.98
N THR A 72 31.66 7.95 11.19
CA THR A 72 30.63 7.25 11.97
C THR A 72 29.98 6.11 11.20
N LEU A 73 29.87 6.25 9.87
CA LEU A 73 29.24 5.28 8.99
C LEU A 73 30.13 4.05 8.78
N THR A 74 31.45 4.22 8.78
CA THR A 74 32.46 3.15 8.71
C THR A 74 32.96 2.69 10.09
N LYS A 75 32.39 3.21 11.19
CA LYS A 75 32.80 2.82 12.54
C LYS A 75 32.25 1.45 12.91
N ARG A 76 33.17 0.53 13.25
CA ARG A 76 32.85 -0.78 13.82
C ARG A 76 32.61 -0.70 15.34
N LYS A 77 31.74 -1.57 15.86
CA LYS A 77 31.56 -1.77 17.30
C LYS A 77 32.03 -3.18 17.68
N GLY A 78 33.25 -3.27 18.20
CA GLY A 78 33.89 -4.57 18.46
C GLY A 78 33.99 -5.38 17.16
N ASN A 79 33.49 -6.62 17.18
CA ASN A 79 33.53 -7.52 16.03
C ASN A 79 32.39 -7.31 15.01
N SER A 80 31.43 -6.41 15.29
CA SER A 80 30.35 -6.11 14.34
C SER A 80 30.85 -5.32 13.14
N ARG A 81 30.12 -5.48 12.02
CA ARG A 81 30.29 -4.65 10.83
C ARG A 81 29.87 -3.21 11.10
N SER A 82 30.43 -2.29 10.35
CA SER A 82 29.98 -0.89 10.33
C SER A 82 28.61 -0.77 9.64
N ILE A 83 28.01 0.43 9.66
CA ILE A 83 26.73 0.68 8.97
C ILE A 83 26.93 0.45 7.47
N LEU A 84 27.95 1.09 6.89
CA LEU A 84 28.28 0.90 5.48
C LEU A 84 28.80 -0.49 5.19
N GLY A 85 29.59 -1.12 6.07
CA GLY A 85 30.06 -2.49 5.84
C GLY A 85 28.91 -3.52 5.83
N THR A 86 27.88 -3.32 6.65
CA THR A 86 26.67 -4.18 6.62
C THR A 86 25.92 -4.02 5.31
N LEU A 87 25.70 -2.79 4.88
CA LEU A 87 24.96 -2.47 3.66
C LEU A 87 25.74 -2.85 2.39
N TYR A 88 27.03 -2.53 2.33
CA TYR A 88 27.91 -2.80 1.19
C TYR A 88 28.17 -4.29 0.98
N ALA A 89 28.00 -5.12 2.01
CA ALA A 89 28.03 -6.58 1.84
C ALA A 89 26.91 -7.11 0.92
N LEU A 90 25.90 -6.28 0.59
CA LEU A 90 24.83 -6.60 -0.36
C LEU A 90 25.14 -6.12 -1.78
N TYR A 91 26.24 -5.39 -1.99
CA TYR A 91 26.64 -4.91 -3.30
C TYR A 91 26.96 -6.09 -4.24
N ASN A 92 26.49 -6.00 -5.48
CA ASN A 92 26.83 -6.92 -6.54
C ASN A 92 26.91 -6.15 -7.87
N PRO A 93 28.10 -6.06 -8.51
CA PRO A 93 28.28 -5.26 -9.71
C PRO A 93 27.51 -5.80 -10.94
N ASN A 94 27.05 -7.06 -10.90
CA ASN A 94 26.28 -7.67 -11.98
C ASN A 94 24.76 -7.42 -11.85
N HIS A 95 24.33 -6.72 -10.81
CA HIS A 95 22.93 -6.42 -10.55
C HIS A 95 22.75 -4.92 -10.41
N ASN A 96 21.60 -4.40 -10.85
CA ASN A 96 21.23 -3.02 -10.60
C ASN A 96 20.82 -2.87 -9.12
N ILE A 97 21.78 -2.49 -8.29
CA ILE A 97 21.62 -2.38 -6.84
C ILE A 97 21.88 -0.95 -6.40
N LYS A 98 20.90 -0.36 -5.71
CA LYS A 98 21.09 0.88 -4.93
C LYS A 98 21.29 0.52 -3.46
N LEU A 99 22.31 1.08 -2.85
CA LEU A 99 22.56 0.98 -1.41
C LEU A 99 22.35 2.34 -0.78
N ALA A 100 21.45 2.47 0.20
CA ALA A 100 21.19 3.75 0.86
C ALA A 100 21.20 3.65 2.39
N VAL A 101 21.94 4.55 3.03
CA VAL A 101 21.77 4.84 4.46
C VAL A 101 20.80 6.00 4.59
N VAL A 102 19.66 5.76 5.24
CA VAL A 102 18.60 6.76 5.41
C VAL A 102 18.68 7.36 6.82
N CYS A 103 18.66 8.68 6.93
CA CYS A 103 18.78 9.38 8.19
C CYS A 103 17.84 10.58 8.28
N ASN A 104 17.55 11.00 9.51
CA ASN A 104 16.76 12.19 9.82
C ASN A 104 17.61 13.48 9.97
N LYS A 105 18.90 13.42 9.63
CA LYS A 105 19.86 14.52 9.71
C LYS A 105 20.78 14.49 8.50
N HIS A 106 21.25 15.66 8.08
CA HIS A 106 22.18 15.79 6.97
C HIS A 106 23.53 15.12 7.26
N LEU A 107 24.17 14.60 6.22
CA LEU A 107 25.52 14.05 6.29
C LEU A 107 26.49 15.16 6.68
N LYS A 108 27.39 14.88 7.61
CA LYS A 108 28.45 15.80 7.99
C LYS A 108 29.74 15.41 7.27
N ILE A 109 30.24 16.32 6.45
CA ILE A 109 31.53 16.23 5.78
C ILE A 109 32.44 17.27 6.44
N ASP A 110 33.50 16.79 7.06
CA ASP A 110 34.36 17.57 7.96
C ASP A 110 33.57 18.30 9.06
N SER A 111 33.54 19.63 8.98
CA SER A 111 32.85 20.52 9.93
C SER A 111 31.55 21.07 9.38
N LYS A 112 31.14 20.71 8.16
CA LYS A 112 29.95 21.23 7.48
C LYS A 112 28.92 20.14 7.22
N GLU A 113 27.66 20.54 7.13
CA GLU A 113 26.56 19.66 6.74
C GLU A 113 26.37 19.74 5.22
N ASP A 114 26.18 18.58 4.59
CA ASP A 114 25.74 18.47 3.21
C ASP A 114 24.20 18.57 3.17
N LEU A 115 23.71 19.70 2.67
CA LEU A 115 22.29 20.03 2.68
C LEU A 115 21.47 19.30 1.60
N ARG A 116 22.11 18.50 0.73
CA ARG A 116 21.39 17.67 -0.23
C ARG A 116 20.55 16.62 0.50
N GLN A 117 19.37 16.34 -0.05
CA GLN A 117 18.51 15.26 0.46
C GLN A 117 19.04 13.88 0.11
N GLU A 118 19.71 13.75 -1.03
CA GLU A 118 20.36 12.52 -1.45
C GLU A 118 21.79 12.85 -1.89
N VAL A 119 22.75 12.13 -1.33
CA VAL A 119 24.17 12.30 -1.56
C VAL A 119 24.74 10.98 -2.05
N CYS A 120 25.19 10.93 -3.30
CA CYS A 120 26.01 9.81 -3.78
C CYS A 120 27.39 9.88 -3.13
N LEU A 121 27.83 8.77 -2.52
CA LEU A 121 29.13 8.71 -1.85
C LEU A 121 30.29 8.71 -2.84
N GLY A 122 30.08 8.23 -4.06
CA GLY A 122 31.06 8.31 -5.17
C GLY A 122 31.26 9.72 -5.73
N GLU A 123 30.39 10.68 -5.38
CA GLU A 123 30.50 12.08 -5.80
C GLU A 123 31.12 13.00 -4.73
N LEU A 124 31.61 12.43 -3.62
CA LEU A 124 32.24 13.20 -2.56
C LEU A 124 33.69 13.58 -2.93
N ASP A 125 34.28 14.46 -2.12
CA ASP A 125 35.69 14.80 -2.27
C ASP A 125 36.56 13.52 -2.18
N LYS A 126 37.58 13.44 -3.04
CA LYS A 126 38.41 12.23 -3.19
C LYS A 126 39.00 11.72 -1.87
N THR A 127 39.36 12.63 -0.96
CA THR A 127 39.87 12.28 0.38
C THR A 127 38.84 11.55 1.24
N VAL A 128 37.55 11.86 1.09
CA VAL A 128 36.45 11.19 1.79
C VAL A 128 36.14 9.84 1.15
N ILE A 129 36.17 9.78 -0.19
CA ILE A 129 36.01 8.55 -0.96
C ILE A 129 37.08 7.54 -0.56
N ASP A 130 38.35 7.91 -0.66
CA ASP A 130 39.49 7.05 -0.35
C ASP A 130 39.40 6.52 1.09
N PHE A 131 39.00 7.37 2.04
CA PHE A 131 38.79 6.96 3.42
C PHE A 131 37.67 5.91 3.59
N ILE A 132 36.56 6.04 2.86
CA ILE A 132 35.46 5.08 2.91
C ILE A 132 35.87 3.77 2.25
N GLU A 133 36.50 3.84 1.07
CA GLU A 133 37.00 2.69 0.32
C GLU A 133 37.99 1.89 1.16
N ASP A 134 39.02 2.52 1.71
CA ASP A 134 40.01 1.87 2.57
C ASP A 134 39.36 1.12 3.73
N LYS A 135 38.37 1.75 4.38
CA LYS A 135 37.67 1.15 5.52
C LYS A 135 36.83 -0.05 5.11
N LEU A 136 36.15 0.02 3.97
CA LEU A 136 35.32 -1.08 3.46
C LEU A 136 36.18 -2.23 2.92
N GLN A 137 37.28 -1.94 2.23
CA GLN A 137 38.26 -2.93 1.77
C GLN A 137 38.86 -3.69 2.94
N GLU A 138 39.30 -2.97 3.99
CA GLU A 138 39.81 -3.57 5.23
C GLU A 138 38.75 -4.44 5.93
N GLU A 139 37.52 -3.93 6.06
CA GLU A 139 36.44 -4.60 6.79
C GLU A 139 35.92 -5.85 6.07
N LEU A 140 35.72 -5.77 4.76
CA LEU A 140 35.09 -6.81 3.94
C LEU A 140 36.10 -7.67 3.17
N LYS A 141 37.39 -7.36 3.27
CA LYS A 141 38.49 -8.05 2.55
C LYS A 141 38.31 -8.01 1.04
N LEU A 142 37.92 -6.85 0.52
CA LEU A 142 37.72 -6.61 -0.90
C LEU A 142 38.96 -5.95 -1.51
N SER A 143 39.24 -6.27 -2.77
CA SER A 143 40.32 -5.63 -3.53
C SER A 143 39.92 -4.25 -4.06
N GLU A 144 38.62 -4.04 -4.28
CA GLU A 144 38.08 -2.82 -4.88
C GLU A 144 36.69 -2.54 -4.29
N VAL A 145 36.37 -1.25 -4.17
CA VAL A 145 35.09 -0.73 -3.69
C VAL A 145 34.64 0.36 -4.65
N ILE A 146 33.37 0.33 -5.06
CA ILE A 146 32.77 1.28 -5.99
C ILE A 146 31.58 1.93 -5.28
N LEU A 147 31.60 3.25 -5.16
CA LEU A 147 30.62 4.00 -4.35
C LEU A 147 29.53 4.69 -5.16
N ASP A 148 29.52 4.53 -6.49
CA ASP A 148 28.61 5.23 -7.42
C ASP A 148 27.12 4.91 -7.18
N ASN A 149 26.84 3.73 -6.62
CA ASN A 149 25.49 3.29 -6.26
C ASN A 149 25.25 3.25 -4.74
N VAL A 150 26.10 3.94 -3.97
CA VAL A 150 25.99 4.03 -2.51
C VAL A 150 25.61 5.44 -2.12
N PHE A 151 24.50 5.58 -1.40
CA PHE A 151 23.86 6.85 -1.10
C PHE A 151 23.70 7.08 0.40
N TYR A 152 23.74 8.35 0.76
CA TYR A 152 23.21 8.85 2.03
C TYR A 152 21.96 9.66 1.74
N VAL A 153 20.84 9.28 2.33
CA VAL A 153 19.53 9.91 2.12
C VAL A 153 19.10 10.59 3.41
N CYS A 154 18.98 11.91 3.39
CA CYS A 154 18.43 12.73 4.45
C CYS A 154 16.94 13.00 4.20
N GLU A 155 16.09 12.35 4.97
CA GLU A 155 14.64 12.56 4.94
C GLU A 155 14.15 13.13 6.26
N SER A 156 13.22 14.09 6.20
CA SER A 156 12.58 14.61 7.41
C SER A 156 11.67 13.53 8.00
N MET A 157 12.00 13.07 9.22
CA MET A 157 11.23 12.05 9.93
C MET A 157 10.68 12.61 11.23
N ASP A 158 9.36 12.53 11.42
CA ASP A 158 8.79 12.76 12.75
C ASP A 158 9.10 11.56 13.64
N LEU A 159 10.15 11.67 14.46
CA LEU A 159 10.54 10.62 15.40
C LEU A 159 9.62 10.53 16.62
N THR A 160 8.80 11.55 16.85
CA THR A 160 7.90 11.63 18.01
C THR A 160 6.58 10.96 17.67
N ASN A 161 5.93 11.39 16.58
CA ASN A 161 4.62 10.89 16.16
C ASN A 161 4.58 10.47 14.66
N PRO A 162 5.46 9.56 14.22
CA PRO A 162 5.54 9.12 12.82
C PRO A 162 4.22 8.54 12.28
N HIS A 163 3.37 8.03 13.18
CA HIS A 163 2.02 7.55 12.86
C HIS A 163 1.17 8.62 12.16
N TYR A 164 1.10 9.85 12.70
CA TYR A 164 0.21 10.87 12.16
C TYR A 164 0.69 11.39 10.81
N ALA A 165 2.01 11.57 10.67
CA ALA A 165 2.61 11.96 9.40
C ALA A 165 2.32 10.91 8.31
N LEU A 166 2.47 9.63 8.63
CA LEU A 166 2.22 8.56 7.69
C LEU A 166 0.73 8.34 7.39
N LEU A 167 -0.15 8.54 8.38
CA LEU A 167 -1.60 8.51 8.16
C LEU A 167 -2.03 9.61 7.16
N GLY A 168 -1.53 10.84 7.32
CA GLY A 168 -1.79 11.92 6.36
C GLY A 168 -1.32 11.56 4.96
N LYS A 169 -0.08 11.08 4.83
CA LYS A 169 0.49 10.62 3.57
C LYS A 169 -0.33 9.50 2.90
N LEU A 170 -0.85 8.55 3.69
CA LEU A 170 -1.69 7.46 3.18
C LEU A 170 -3.04 7.97 2.66
N ILE A 171 -3.65 8.92 3.35
CA ILE A 171 -4.93 9.52 2.93
C ILE A 171 -4.75 10.32 1.64
N GLU A 172 -3.69 11.14 1.56
CA GLU A 172 -3.35 11.89 0.34
C GLU A 172 -3.11 10.94 -0.83
N ALA A 173 -2.27 9.91 -0.64
CA ALA A 173 -2.03 8.92 -1.68
C ALA A 173 -3.30 8.18 -2.08
N PHE A 174 -4.19 7.83 -1.13
CA PHE A 174 -5.47 7.20 -1.44
C PHE A 174 -6.34 8.10 -2.33
N GLN A 175 -6.48 9.38 -1.98
CA GLN A 175 -7.25 10.36 -2.77
C GLN A 175 -6.69 10.48 -4.17
N GLU A 176 -5.37 10.52 -4.32
CA GLU A 176 -4.73 10.61 -5.64
C GLU A 176 -4.87 9.32 -6.47
N ILE A 177 -4.83 8.15 -5.84
CA ILE A 177 -4.89 6.84 -6.51
C ILE A 177 -6.32 6.46 -6.87
N LYS A 178 -7.28 6.75 -5.98
CA LYS A 178 -8.68 6.31 -6.09
C LYS A 178 -9.66 7.41 -6.47
N ASN A 179 -9.20 8.66 -6.50
CA ASN A 179 -10.02 9.85 -6.76
C ASN A 179 -11.20 9.99 -5.79
N GLU A 180 -11.04 9.53 -4.54
CA GLU A 180 -12.03 9.63 -3.48
C GLU A 180 -11.38 9.55 -2.10
N GLU A 181 -12.10 9.88 -1.02
CA GLU A 181 -11.59 9.68 0.33
C GLU A 181 -11.76 8.23 0.80
N PRO A 182 -10.79 7.69 1.56
CA PRO A 182 -10.92 6.37 2.15
C PRO A 182 -12.06 6.33 3.17
N ASN A 183 -12.88 5.29 3.11
CA ASN A 183 -13.80 4.95 4.17
C ASN A 183 -13.01 4.42 5.38
N ASN A 184 -13.19 5.04 6.56
CA ASN A 184 -12.49 4.70 7.80
C ASN A 184 -10.95 4.72 7.66
N PRO A 185 -10.32 5.90 7.47
CA PRO A 185 -8.87 6.04 7.24
C PRO A 185 -7.99 5.40 8.33
N ASN A 186 -8.45 5.43 9.59
CA ASN A 186 -7.72 4.79 10.69
C ASN A 186 -7.70 3.26 10.56
N ALA A 187 -8.76 2.64 10.03
CA ALA A 187 -8.77 1.20 9.76
C ALA A 187 -7.83 0.84 8.61
N LEU A 188 -7.81 1.65 7.55
CA LEU A 188 -6.87 1.47 6.43
C LEU A 188 -5.43 1.54 6.92
N PHE A 189 -5.09 2.57 7.70
CA PHE A 189 -3.75 2.71 8.24
C PHE A 189 -3.35 1.51 9.10
N ARG A 190 -4.22 1.06 10.02
CA ARG A 190 -3.96 -0.13 10.84
C ARG A 190 -3.74 -1.37 9.98
N LEU A 191 -4.56 -1.57 8.94
CA LEU A 191 -4.40 -2.71 8.03
C LEU A 191 -3.00 -2.73 7.40
N VAL A 192 -2.55 -1.59 6.87
CA VAL A 192 -1.23 -1.48 6.24
C VAL A 192 -0.11 -1.64 7.26
N SER A 193 -0.17 -0.92 8.38
CA SER A 193 0.89 -0.94 9.40
C SER A 193 1.01 -2.29 10.10
N ASP A 194 -0.12 -2.93 10.44
CA ASP A 194 -0.12 -4.24 11.09
C ASP A 194 0.34 -5.33 10.14
N THR A 195 0.05 -5.20 8.84
CA THR A 195 0.59 -6.12 7.83
C THR A 195 2.10 -5.97 7.72
N ALA A 196 2.61 -4.74 7.61
CA ALA A 196 4.06 -4.51 7.61
C ALA A 196 4.72 -5.07 8.88
N GLN A 197 4.12 -4.85 10.06
CA GLN A 197 4.62 -5.38 11.32
C GLN A 197 4.67 -6.91 11.31
N LYS A 198 3.64 -7.59 10.79
CA LYS A 198 3.62 -9.06 10.66
C LYS A 198 4.73 -9.56 9.73
N LYS A 199 4.93 -8.90 8.59
CA LYS A 199 5.99 -9.24 7.62
C LYS A 199 7.39 -9.07 8.23
N ALA A 200 7.62 -7.96 8.92
CA ALA A 200 8.88 -7.69 9.60
C ALA A 200 9.17 -8.72 10.71
N SER A 201 8.14 -9.10 11.49
CA SER A 201 8.26 -10.07 12.59
C SER A 201 8.27 -11.55 12.16
N TYR A 202 8.34 -11.86 10.86
CA TYR A 202 8.47 -13.24 10.41
C TYR A 202 9.89 -13.76 10.69
N GLU A 203 10.01 -14.77 11.58
CA GLU A 203 11.28 -15.31 12.07
C GLU A 203 11.60 -16.73 11.57
N MET A 204 10.67 -17.38 10.85
CA MET A 204 10.89 -18.75 10.37
C MET A 204 11.86 -18.78 9.18
N ALA A 205 12.42 -19.96 8.92
CA ALA A 205 13.36 -20.16 7.82
C ALA A 205 12.69 -19.90 6.46
N ILE A 206 13.34 -19.08 5.64
CA ILE A 206 12.96 -18.80 4.26
C ILE A 206 13.94 -19.52 3.34
N THR A 207 13.42 -20.35 2.43
CA THR A 207 14.27 -21.26 1.63
C THR A 207 14.40 -20.86 0.16
N ASN A 208 13.50 -20.00 -0.33
CA ASN A 208 13.52 -19.50 -1.70
C ASN A 208 13.15 -18.00 -1.76
N TYR A 209 13.35 -17.40 -2.93
CA TYR A 209 13.10 -15.96 -3.11
C TYR A 209 11.61 -15.59 -3.11
N ASN A 210 10.73 -16.44 -3.65
CA ASN A 210 9.30 -16.16 -3.66
C ASN A 210 8.73 -16.13 -2.24
N ASP A 211 9.20 -17.02 -1.36
CA ASP A 211 8.90 -16.99 0.08
C ASP A 211 9.29 -15.64 0.71
N VAL A 212 10.41 -15.02 0.30
CA VAL A 212 10.80 -13.68 0.80
C VAL A 212 9.72 -12.66 0.43
N LEU A 213 9.31 -12.64 -0.84
CA LEU A 213 8.30 -11.70 -1.33
C LEU A 213 6.94 -11.94 -0.65
N GLU A 214 6.56 -13.19 -0.42
CA GLU A 214 5.27 -13.53 0.19
C GLU A 214 5.24 -13.31 1.71
N LEU A 215 6.30 -13.70 2.42
CA LEU A 215 6.30 -13.75 3.89
C LEU A 215 6.87 -12.48 4.52
N LYS A 216 7.77 -11.78 3.83
CA LYS A 216 8.37 -10.53 4.29
C LYS A 216 8.05 -9.33 3.41
N GLY A 217 7.46 -9.54 2.23
CA GLY A 217 7.11 -8.49 1.28
C GLY A 217 5.65 -8.02 1.35
N ILE A 218 5.41 -6.78 0.96
CA ILE A 218 4.10 -6.27 0.54
C ILE A 218 4.24 -5.80 -0.92
N SER A 219 3.56 -6.49 -1.83
CA SER A 219 3.55 -6.15 -3.25
C SER A 219 2.63 -4.97 -3.55
N LYS A 220 2.84 -4.30 -4.70
CA LYS A 220 1.91 -3.27 -5.21
C LYS A 220 0.47 -3.77 -5.28
N ASN A 221 0.27 -5.00 -5.76
CA ASN A 221 -1.05 -5.61 -5.86
C ASN A 221 -1.69 -5.84 -4.48
N GLU A 222 -0.92 -6.35 -3.50
CA GLU A 222 -1.39 -6.52 -2.13
C GLU A 222 -1.78 -5.17 -1.50
N PHE A 223 -0.94 -4.15 -1.66
CA PHE A 223 -1.25 -2.80 -1.19
C PHE A 223 -2.49 -2.22 -1.89
N ASN A 224 -2.62 -2.40 -3.22
CA ASN A 224 -3.81 -1.98 -3.95
C ASN A 224 -5.09 -2.62 -3.44
N LYS A 225 -5.07 -3.92 -3.09
CA LYS A 225 -6.21 -4.61 -2.47
C LYS A 225 -6.58 -4.02 -1.11
N MET A 226 -5.59 -3.61 -0.30
CA MET A 226 -5.85 -2.91 0.96
C MET A 226 -6.57 -1.58 0.70
N LEU A 227 -6.15 -0.81 -0.31
CA LEU A 227 -6.83 0.42 -0.71
C LEU A 227 -8.27 0.14 -1.18
N GLU A 228 -8.46 -0.82 -2.09
CA GLU A 228 -9.80 -1.20 -2.59
C GLU A 228 -10.76 -1.59 -1.45
N SER A 229 -10.27 -2.31 -0.44
CA SER A 229 -11.11 -2.73 0.70
C SER A 229 -11.64 -1.56 1.55
N HIS A 230 -11.07 -0.37 1.39
CA HIS A 230 -11.45 0.86 2.10
C HIS A 230 -12.00 1.94 1.17
N ARG A 231 -12.36 1.60 -0.08
CA ARG A 231 -13.18 2.48 -0.90
C ARG A 231 -14.58 2.62 -0.30
N LYS A 232 -15.27 3.71 -0.65
CA LYS A 232 -16.69 3.79 -0.34
C LYS A 232 -17.39 2.65 -1.08
N LYS A 233 -18.29 1.94 -0.41
CA LYS A 233 -19.10 0.93 -1.10
C LYS A 233 -19.82 1.66 -2.24
N SER A 234 -19.63 1.20 -3.46
CA SER A 234 -20.44 1.69 -4.57
C SER A 234 -21.90 1.45 -4.22
N ILE A 235 -22.71 2.49 -4.36
CA ILE A 235 -24.16 2.33 -4.31
C ILE A 235 -24.49 1.48 -5.54
N THR A 236 -25.01 0.27 -5.32
CA THR A 236 -25.30 -0.72 -6.38
C THR A 236 -26.75 -1.19 -6.33
N GLY A 237 -27.51 -0.76 -5.31
CA GLY A 237 -28.83 -1.30 -4.98
C GLY A 237 -28.82 -2.73 -4.45
N ILE A 238 -27.70 -3.47 -4.49
CA ILE A 238 -27.64 -4.91 -4.18
C ILE A 238 -28.05 -5.21 -2.73
N GLU A 239 -27.62 -4.40 -1.77
CA GLU A 239 -27.96 -4.63 -0.36
C GLU A 239 -29.46 -4.37 -0.09
N GLN A 240 -30.03 -3.34 -0.70
CA GLN A 240 -31.47 -3.04 -0.65
C GLN A 240 -32.29 -4.15 -1.32
N VAL A 241 -31.81 -4.70 -2.45
CA VAL A 241 -32.41 -5.89 -3.07
C VAL A 241 -32.39 -7.07 -2.10
N LYS A 242 -31.27 -7.35 -1.43
CA LYS A 242 -31.18 -8.44 -0.44
C LYS A 242 -32.16 -8.21 0.70
N ASP A 243 -32.32 -6.97 1.16
CA ASP A 243 -33.26 -6.63 2.23
C ASP A 243 -34.71 -6.80 1.77
N TYR A 244 -35.06 -6.37 0.56
CA TYR A 244 -36.36 -6.65 -0.05
C TYR A 244 -36.63 -8.16 -0.12
N ILE A 245 -35.66 -8.95 -0.61
CA ILE A 245 -35.80 -10.41 -0.74
C ILE A 245 -36.08 -11.08 0.62
N LYS A 246 -35.52 -10.56 1.73
CA LYS A 246 -35.79 -11.08 3.08
C LYS A 246 -37.24 -10.87 3.51
N THR A 247 -37.96 -9.92 2.93
CA THR A 247 -39.40 -9.69 3.20
C THR A 247 -40.32 -10.69 2.49
N LEU A 248 -39.84 -11.36 1.45
CA LEU A 248 -40.62 -12.30 0.64
C LEU A 248 -40.88 -13.64 1.35
N PHE A 249 -41.94 -14.34 0.92
CA PHE A 249 -42.24 -15.71 1.34
C PHE A 249 -41.11 -16.68 0.93
N PRO A 250 -40.91 -17.80 1.67
CA PRO A 250 -39.75 -18.69 1.45
C PRO A 250 -39.56 -19.21 0.02
N SER A 251 -40.65 -19.52 -0.70
CA SER A 251 -40.59 -20.01 -2.08
C SER A 251 -40.11 -18.93 -3.05
N GLU A 252 -40.66 -17.72 -2.96
CA GLU A 252 -40.27 -16.58 -3.80
C GLU A 252 -38.87 -16.08 -3.44
N ARG A 253 -38.54 -16.03 -2.15
CA ARG A 253 -37.21 -15.68 -1.65
C ARG A 253 -36.11 -16.52 -2.29
N ARG A 254 -36.34 -17.83 -2.43
CA ARG A 254 -35.38 -18.74 -3.09
C ARG A 254 -35.17 -18.34 -4.56
N LEU A 255 -36.26 -18.09 -5.29
CA LEU A 255 -36.21 -17.74 -6.72
C LEU A 255 -35.53 -16.39 -6.96
N TYR A 256 -35.80 -15.39 -6.13
CA TYR A 256 -35.15 -14.09 -6.20
C TYR A 256 -33.66 -14.16 -5.83
N ASN A 257 -33.28 -14.95 -4.82
CA ASN A 257 -31.86 -15.15 -4.50
C ASN A 257 -31.11 -15.83 -5.66
N GLN A 258 -31.69 -16.85 -6.28
CA GLN A 258 -31.10 -17.48 -7.46
C GLN A 258 -30.97 -16.49 -8.63
N ALA A 259 -32.00 -15.68 -8.87
CA ALA A 259 -31.97 -14.65 -9.90
C ALA A 259 -30.89 -13.59 -9.64
N LEU A 260 -30.72 -13.15 -8.38
CA LEU A 260 -29.66 -12.21 -8.00
C LEU A 260 -28.28 -12.82 -8.22
N THR A 261 -28.04 -14.05 -7.79
CA THR A 261 -26.77 -14.75 -8.03
C THR A 261 -26.47 -14.83 -9.53
N ASN A 262 -27.44 -15.27 -10.34
CA ASN A 262 -27.26 -15.38 -11.78
C ASN A 262 -26.93 -14.03 -12.43
N LEU A 263 -27.61 -12.95 -12.02
CA LEU A 263 -27.33 -11.62 -12.57
C LEU A 263 -25.93 -11.13 -12.22
N LEU A 264 -25.46 -11.35 -10.99
CA LEU A 264 -24.10 -10.97 -10.57
C LEU A 264 -23.01 -11.76 -11.30
N GLU A 265 -23.33 -12.97 -11.79
CA GLU A 265 -22.43 -13.77 -12.61
C GLU A 265 -22.41 -13.33 -14.09
N ILE A 266 -23.49 -12.71 -14.57
CA ILE A 266 -23.71 -12.31 -15.98
C ILE A 266 -23.38 -10.83 -16.24
N ASP A 267 -23.01 -10.05 -15.21
CA ASP A 267 -23.01 -8.56 -15.15
C ASP A 267 -22.01 -7.81 -16.07
N GLN A 268 -21.86 -8.21 -17.34
CA GLN A 268 -20.94 -7.60 -18.31
C GLN A 268 -21.48 -7.56 -19.76
N SER A 269 -22.74 -7.89 -20.04
CA SER A 269 -23.26 -7.77 -21.41
C SER A 269 -23.53 -6.30 -21.78
N HIS A 270 -23.12 -5.90 -22.98
CA HIS A 270 -23.34 -4.54 -23.48
C HIS A 270 -24.85 -4.19 -23.52
N GLU A 271 -25.68 -5.17 -23.89
CA GLU A 271 -27.14 -5.04 -23.97
C GLU A 271 -27.77 -4.77 -22.61
N LEU A 272 -27.34 -5.46 -21.54
CA LEU A 272 -27.82 -5.18 -20.19
C LEU A 272 -27.40 -3.81 -19.71
N ASN A 273 -26.20 -3.33 -20.03
CA ASN A 273 -25.75 -2.00 -19.63
C ASN A 273 -26.58 -0.90 -20.31
N VAL A 274 -26.89 -1.04 -21.60
CA VAL A 274 -27.79 -0.11 -22.31
C VAL A 274 -29.19 -0.12 -21.70
N LEU A 275 -29.70 -1.31 -21.37
CA LEU A 275 -31.01 -1.45 -20.73
C LEU A 275 -31.02 -0.86 -19.31
N LYS A 276 -29.91 -1.01 -18.57
CA LYS A 276 -29.72 -0.42 -17.24
C LYS A 276 -29.84 1.10 -17.28
N ILE A 277 -29.15 1.75 -18.23
CA ILE A 277 -29.22 3.21 -18.46
C ILE A 277 -30.65 3.63 -18.77
N SER A 278 -31.29 2.94 -19.73
CA SER A 278 -32.64 3.27 -20.18
C SER A 278 -33.68 3.16 -19.05
N ILE A 279 -33.58 2.12 -18.22
CA ILE A 279 -34.45 1.95 -17.05
C ILE A 279 -34.16 3.03 -16.00
N PHE A 280 -32.90 3.38 -15.77
CA PHE A 280 -32.53 4.41 -14.79
C PHE A 280 -33.10 5.78 -15.17
N GLU A 281 -32.91 6.22 -16.42
CA GLU A 281 -33.48 7.46 -16.94
C GLU A 281 -35.01 7.45 -16.88
N TYR A 282 -35.63 6.30 -17.16
CA TYR A 282 -37.08 6.18 -17.07
C TYR A 282 -37.58 6.30 -15.62
N ILE A 283 -36.87 5.69 -14.66
CA ILE A 283 -37.18 5.80 -13.23
C ILE A 283 -37.02 7.26 -12.78
N GLU A 284 -35.92 7.92 -13.14
CA GLU A 284 -35.67 9.33 -12.84
C GLU A 284 -36.83 10.21 -13.33
N GLY A 285 -37.25 10.06 -14.59
CA GLY A 285 -38.35 10.82 -15.17
C GLY A 285 -39.76 10.46 -14.66
N ASN A 286 -39.91 9.36 -13.91
CA ASN A 286 -41.23 8.87 -13.46
C ASN A 286 -41.29 8.52 -11.96
N ILE A 287 -40.33 8.98 -11.17
CA ILE A 287 -40.21 8.59 -9.75
C ILE A 287 -41.47 8.90 -8.94
N ASP A 288 -42.17 10.01 -9.24
CA ASP A 288 -43.42 10.39 -8.58
C ASP A 288 -44.55 9.35 -8.72
N LYS A 289 -44.45 8.46 -9.72
CA LYS A 289 -45.42 7.39 -9.98
C LYS A 289 -45.05 6.07 -9.30
N ILE A 290 -43.83 5.93 -8.76
CA ILE A 290 -43.31 4.70 -8.18
C ILE A 290 -43.27 4.86 -6.66
N ARG A 291 -44.30 4.37 -5.95
CA ARG A 291 -44.38 4.50 -4.48
C ARG A 291 -43.83 3.30 -3.72
N ASN A 292 -43.74 2.16 -4.39
CA ASN A 292 -43.27 0.88 -3.83
C ASN A 292 -42.85 -0.05 -4.98
N GLU A 293 -42.31 -1.22 -4.63
CA GLU A 293 -41.79 -2.20 -5.57
C GLU A 293 -42.88 -2.83 -6.45
N ASN A 294 -44.14 -2.89 -5.99
CA ASN A 294 -45.23 -3.36 -6.85
C ASN A 294 -45.55 -2.36 -7.95
N ASP A 295 -45.57 -1.06 -7.65
CA ASP A 295 -45.74 -0.01 -8.64
C ASP A 295 -44.58 -0.01 -9.64
N LEU A 296 -43.35 -0.19 -9.14
CA LEU A 296 -42.15 -0.36 -9.96
C LEU A 296 -42.33 -1.51 -10.96
N PHE A 297 -42.69 -2.70 -10.49
CA PHE A 297 -42.90 -3.85 -11.38
C PHE A 297 -44.02 -3.60 -12.37
N ASN A 298 -45.15 -3.05 -11.95
CA ASN A 298 -46.29 -2.80 -12.83
C ASN A 298 -45.91 -1.83 -13.96
N ILE A 299 -45.14 -0.78 -13.65
CA ILE A 299 -44.72 0.20 -14.64
C ILE A 299 -43.65 -0.38 -15.55
N LEU A 300 -42.57 -0.93 -14.99
CA LEU A 300 -41.42 -1.37 -15.77
C LEU A 300 -41.69 -2.64 -16.58
N ASN A 301 -42.50 -3.59 -16.08
CA ASN A 301 -42.84 -4.77 -16.86
C ASN A 301 -43.54 -4.40 -18.18
N ASN A 302 -44.38 -3.35 -18.17
CA ASN A 302 -45.11 -2.93 -19.37
C ASN A 302 -44.22 -2.25 -20.41
N VAL A 303 -43.10 -1.67 -19.98
CA VAL A 303 -42.20 -0.89 -20.85
C VAL A 303 -41.02 -1.74 -21.32
N PHE A 304 -40.38 -2.48 -20.41
CA PHE A 304 -39.06 -3.06 -20.63
C PHE A 304 -39.04 -4.59 -20.72
N ASP A 305 -40.11 -5.33 -20.37
CA ASP A 305 -40.02 -6.80 -20.33
C ASP A 305 -39.68 -7.43 -21.69
N SER A 306 -40.12 -6.82 -22.79
CA SER A 306 -39.82 -7.28 -24.16
C SER A 306 -38.41 -6.94 -24.63
N GLU A 307 -37.69 -6.06 -23.92
CA GLU A 307 -36.34 -5.63 -24.27
C GLU A 307 -35.25 -6.55 -23.69
N PHE A 308 -35.60 -7.37 -22.69
CA PHE A 308 -34.69 -8.39 -22.17
C PHE A 308 -34.51 -9.55 -23.15
N PRO A 309 -33.29 -10.10 -23.27
CA PRO A 309 -33.06 -11.35 -23.98
C PRO A 309 -33.90 -12.51 -23.44
N ILE A 310 -34.17 -13.51 -24.28
CA ILE A 310 -35.15 -14.58 -24.00
C ILE A 310 -34.72 -15.49 -22.83
N GLU A 311 -33.42 -15.56 -22.56
CA GLU A 311 -32.82 -16.31 -21.46
C GLU A 311 -33.10 -15.68 -20.07
N TYR A 312 -33.55 -14.43 -20.00
CA TYR A 312 -33.84 -13.77 -18.73
C TYR A 312 -35.21 -14.17 -18.22
N THR A 313 -35.20 -14.92 -17.11
CA THR A 313 -36.43 -15.31 -16.42
C THR A 313 -37.16 -14.11 -15.84
N LYS A 314 -38.47 -14.25 -15.60
CA LYS A 314 -39.29 -13.23 -14.91
C LYS A 314 -38.66 -12.74 -13.60
N TYR A 315 -38.03 -13.63 -12.82
CA TYR A 315 -37.40 -13.27 -11.55
C TYR A 315 -36.11 -12.47 -11.76
N MET A 316 -35.33 -12.79 -12.79
CA MET A 316 -34.14 -12.00 -13.16
C MET A 316 -34.54 -10.59 -13.58
N LYS A 317 -35.56 -10.43 -14.43
CA LYS A 317 -36.05 -9.09 -14.83
C LYS A 317 -36.46 -8.25 -13.61
N LYS A 318 -37.25 -8.84 -12.71
CA LYS A 318 -37.66 -8.16 -11.47
C LYS A 318 -36.49 -7.79 -10.55
N VAL A 319 -35.53 -8.70 -10.36
CA VAL A 319 -34.34 -8.39 -9.55
C VAL A 319 -33.53 -7.27 -10.20
N PHE A 320 -33.38 -7.29 -11.52
CA PHE A 320 -32.69 -6.23 -12.27
C PHE A 320 -33.38 -4.87 -12.09
N TYR A 321 -34.71 -4.82 -12.21
CA TYR A 321 -35.49 -3.60 -11.93
C TYR A 321 -35.25 -3.08 -10.51
N LEU A 322 -35.27 -3.97 -9.50
CA LEU A 322 -34.98 -3.56 -8.13
C LEU A 322 -33.55 -3.04 -7.96
N MET A 323 -32.56 -3.64 -8.63
CA MET A 323 -31.17 -3.16 -8.57
C MET A 323 -31.06 -1.73 -9.11
N VAL A 324 -31.68 -1.44 -10.26
CA VAL A 324 -31.65 -0.09 -10.86
C VAL A 324 -32.47 0.90 -10.03
N PHE A 325 -33.62 0.49 -9.52
CA PHE A 325 -34.45 1.34 -8.65
C PHE A 325 -33.73 1.71 -7.36
N TYR A 326 -33.16 0.75 -6.65
CA TYR A 326 -32.44 1.04 -5.41
C TYR A 326 -31.10 1.73 -5.66
N LEU A 327 -30.46 1.51 -6.80
CA LEU A 327 -29.32 2.34 -7.23
C LEU A 327 -29.72 3.82 -7.26
N TYR A 328 -30.82 4.14 -7.95
CA TYR A 328 -31.34 5.50 -8.05
C TYR A 328 -31.77 6.07 -6.68
N THR A 329 -32.60 5.35 -5.92
CA THR A 329 -33.18 5.91 -4.66
C THR A 329 -32.15 6.10 -3.56
N GLU A 330 -31.04 5.37 -3.60
CA GLU A 330 -29.94 5.53 -2.66
C GLU A 330 -28.94 6.63 -3.09
N GLY A 331 -29.21 7.30 -4.22
CA GLY A 331 -28.38 8.37 -4.76
C GLY A 331 -27.13 7.88 -5.49
N GLY A 332 -27.17 6.67 -6.06
CA GLY A 332 -26.15 6.20 -6.99
C GLY A 332 -26.43 6.66 -8.42
N ASP A 333 -25.37 6.79 -9.20
CA ASP A 333 -25.39 7.22 -10.60
C ASP A 333 -24.96 6.05 -11.53
N ILE A 334 -25.27 6.15 -12.83
CA ILE A 334 -24.85 5.20 -13.88
C ILE A 334 -23.83 5.83 -14.83
#